data_AF-A0A4P7BZQ7-F1
#
_entry.id   AF-A0A4P7BZQ7-F1
#
_cell.length_a   1.000
_cell.length_b   1.000
_cell.length_c   1.000
_cell.angle_alpha   90.00
_cell.angle_beta   90.00
_cell.angle_gamma   90.00
#
_symmetry.space_group_name_H-M   'P 1'
#
loop_
_entity.id
_entity.type
_entity.pdbx_description
1 polymer ?
#
loop_
_entity_poly.entity_id
_entity_poly.type
_entity_poly.pdbx_seq_one_letter_code
_entity_poly.pdbx_strand_id
1 'polypeptide(L)'
;MSNSYSETLSRPDFRELSPAPFIDPESDAETVGNPDLQQIFITSYDLRWEYYFSPSEHMSAAFFWKDIQSPIEKILLPGPAGLLTLENAETANVWGIELELMKYLDFIHPRLEHFYFGGNVTYTQSEIQLKPEDLAVQTTGQRPFQGHSPYC
;
A
#
# COMPACT_ATOMS: atom_id res chain seq x y z
N MET A 1 -21.69 11.40 2.92
CA MET A 1 -20.39 11.70 2.29
C MET A 1 -19.45 12.19 3.38
N SER A 2 -18.25 11.65 3.42
CA SER A 2 -17.21 12.01 4.39
C SER A 2 -15.88 12.20 3.67
N ASN A 3 -15.00 12.98 4.27
CA ASN A 3 -13.64 13.21 3.81
C ASN A 3 -12.70 13.27 5.01
N SER A 4 -11.47 12.79 4.83
CA SER A 4 -10.43 12.82 5.86
C SER A 4 -9.10 13.29 5.31
N TYR A 5 -8.33 13.91 6.20
CA TYR A 5 -6.93 14.27 6.03
C TYR A 5 -6.18 13.78 7.26
N SER A 6 -5.03 13.16 7.07
CA SER A 6 -4.17 12.77 8.18
C SER A 6 -2.69 12.80 7.81
N GLU A 7 -1.85 12.98 8.83
CA GLU A 7 -0.41 12.86 8.74
C GLU A 7 0.03 11.77 9.72
N THR A 8 0.82 10.83 9.22
CA THR A 8 1.36 9.70 9.99
C THR A 8 2.87 9.70 9.91
N LEU A 9 3.50 9.41 11.05
CA LEU A 9 4.94 9.17 11.15
C LEU A 9 5.17 7.68 11.42
N SER A 10 5.96 7.01 10.58
CA SER A 10 6.45 5.66 10.85
C SER A 10 7.95 5.68 11.15
N ARG A 11 8.35 4.95 12.20
CA ARG A 11 9.76 4.81 12.58
C ARG A 11 10.29 3.47 12.07
N PRO A 12 11.53 3.42 11.58
CA PRO A 12 12.19 2.15 11.28
C PRO A 12 12.16 1.23 12.50
N ASP A 13 11.96 -0.06 12.26
CA ASP A 13 11.99 -1.06 13.32
C ASP A 13 13.44 -1.36 13.78
N PHE A 14 13.59 -2.06 14.91
CA PHE A 14 14.93 -2.36 15.45
C PHE A 14 15.78 -3.25 14.54
N ARG A 15 15.16 -4.13 13.77
CA ARG A 15 15.84 -5.03 12.84
C ARG A 15 16.27 -4.28 11.58
N GLU A 16 15.45 -3.36 11.08
CA GLU A 16 15.76 -2.46 9.97
C GLU A 16 16.95 -1.56 10.29
N LEU A 17 17.13 -1.15 11.55
CA LEU A 17 18.28 -0.37 12.02
C LEU A 17 19.51 -1.20 12.41
N SER A 18 19.37 -2.52 12.53
CA SER A 18 20.41 -3.38 13.07
C SER A 18 21.44 -3.78 11.99
N PRO A 19 22.74 -3.64 12.25
CA PRO A 19 23.78 -4.13 11.33
C PRO A 19 23.94 -5.66 11.37
N ALA A 20 23.16 -6.38 12.20
CA ALA A 20 23.18 -7.83 12.23
C ALA A 20 22.38 -8.40 11.04
N PRO A 21 22.97 -9.26 10.19
CA PRO A 21 22.25 -9.89 9.09
C PRO A 21 21.10 -10.77 9.58
N PHE A 22 20.01 -10.81 8.83
CA PHE A 22 18.86 -11.67 9.04
C PHE A 22 18.35 -12.23 7.70
N ILE A 23 17.60 -13.33 7.75
CA ILE A 23 16.89 -13.82 6.57
C ILE A 23 15.54 -13.12 6.49
N ASP A 24 15.32 -12.41 5.40
CA ASP A 24 14.05 -11.78 5.11
C ASP A 24 13.01 -12.85 4.73
N PRO A 25 11.90 -13.00 5.48
CA PRO A 25 10.93 -14.06 5.23
C PRO A 25 10.14 -13.88 3.92
N GLU A 26 10.12 -12.68 3.34
CA GLU A 26 9.40 -12.40 2.10
C GLU A 26 10.24 -12.73 0.87
N SER A 27 11.53 -12.40 0.89
CA SER A 27 12.44 -12.61 -0.25
C SER A 27 13.34 -13.84 -0.11
N ASP A 28 13.37 -14.49 1.06
CA ASP A 28 14.28 -15.59 1.41
C ASP A 28 15.76 -15.23 1.15
N ALA A 29 16.09 -13.95 1.33
CA ALA A 29 17.40 -13.38 1.07
C ALA A 29 18.06 -12.95 2.37
N GLU A 30 19.38 -13.06 2.44
CA GLU A 30 20.14 -12.45 3.52
C GLU A 30 20.07 -10.92 3.36
N THR A 31 19.65 -10.26 4.43
CA THR A 31 19.45 -8.81 4.49
C THR A 31 20.16 -8.26 5.70
N VAL A 32 20.84 -7.12 5.54
CA VAL A 32 21.41 -6.34 6.63
C VAL A 32 20.60 -5.06 6.82
N GLY A 33 20.40 -4.62 8.07
CA GLY A 33 19.77 -3.34 8.34
C GLY A 33 20.71 -2.17 8.09
N ASN A 34 20.15 -0.96 8.13
CA ASN A 34 20.83 0.30 7.93
C ASN A 34 20.53 1.25 9.10
N PRO A 35 21.53 1.60 9.93
CA PRO A 35 21.32 2.49 11.09
C PRO A 35 21.02 3.94 10.70
N ASP A 36 21.24 4.32 9.43
CA ASP A 36 21.04 5.68 8.93
C ASP A 36 19.63 5.91 8.35
N LEU A 37 18.72 4.93 8.49
CA LEU A 37 17.34 5.05 8.02
C LEU A 37 16.61 6.22 8.70
N GLN A 38 15.94 6.99 7.87
CA GLN A 38 15.10 8.11 8.25
C GLN A 38 13.65 7.66 8.48
N GLN A 39 12.92 8.46 9.26
CA GLN A 39 11.50 8.24 9.51
C GLN A 39 10.70 8.50 8.23
N ILE A 40 9.66 7.69 8.06
CA ILE A 40 8.72 7.81 6.93
C ILE A 40 7.60 8.76 7.35
N PHE A 41 7.29 9.74 6.51
CA PHE A 41 6.13 10.61 6.69
C PHE A 41 5.08 10.28 5.63
N ILE A 42 3.83 10.14 6.06
CA ILE A 42 2.72 9.76 5.18
C ILE A 42 1.61 10.78 5.33
N THR A 43 1.28 11.47 4.24
CA THR A 43 0.10 12.33 4.15
C THR A 43 -1.01 11.55 3.44
N SER A 44 -2.16 11.37 4.09
CA SER A 44 -3.29 10.61 3.56
C SER A 44 -4.51 11.51 3.34
N TYR A 45 -5.14 11.33 2.18
CA TYR A 45 -6.41 11.95 1.79
C TYR A 45 -7.41 10.85 1.46
N ASP A 46 -8.61 10.92 2.05
CA ASP A 46 -9.69 9.99 1.74
C ASP A 46 -10.99 10.70 1.45
N LEU A 47 -11.75 10.15 0.51
CA LEU A 47 -13.07 10.59 0.12
C LEU A 47 -13.99 9.39 0.10
N ARG A 48 -15.11 9.45 0.82
CA ARG A 48 -16.07 8.32 0.90
C ARG A 48 -17.50 8.79 0.71
N TRP A 49 -18.22 8.04 -0.08
CA TRP A 49 -19.65 8.17 -0.29
C TRP A 49 -20.34 6.85 0.06
N GLU A 50 -21.47 6.97 0.75
CA GLU A 50 -22.29 5.83 1.16
C GLU A 50 -23.74 6.18 0.89
N TYR A 51 -24.49 5.17 0.47
CA TYR A 51 -25.92 5.27 0.25
C TYR A 51 -26.61 4.03 0.79
N TYR A 52 -27.61 4.25 1.64
CA TYR A 52 -28.39 3.19 2.27
C TYR A 52 -29.76 3.14 1.59
N PHE A 53 -30.08 2.03 0.94
CA PHE A 53 -31.41 1.80 0.37
C PHE A 53 -32.43 1.44 1.45
N SER A 54 -31.96 0.71 2.46
CA SER A 54 -32.71 0.29 3.64
C SER A 54 -31.72 0.03 4.78
N PRO A 55 -32.18 -0.27 6.01
CA PRO A 55 -31.27 -0.59 7.11
C PRO A 55 -30.35 -1.80 6.87
N SER A 56 -30.65 -2.64 5.88
CA SER A 56 -29.90 -3.86 5.54
C SER A 56 -29.31 -3.85 4.12
N GLU A 57 -29.38 -2.72 3.41
CA GLU A 57 -28.91 -2.59 2.03
C GLU A 57 -28.17 -1.29 1.83
N HIS A 58 -26.98 -1.37 1.27
CA HIS A 58 -26.12 -0.23 1.07
C HIS A 58 -25.22 -0.38 -0.14
N MET A 59 -24.73 0.74 -0.62
CA MET A 59 -23.57 0.80 -1.49
C MET A 59 -22.60 1.85 -0.96
N SER A 60 -21.32 1.65 -1.19
CA SER A 60 -20.31 2.67 -0.92
C SER A 60 -19.27 2.73 -2.04
N ALA A 61 -18.74 3.93 -2.21
CA ALA A 61 -17.59 4.19 -3.04
C ALA A 61 -16.60 5.04 -2.25
N ALA A 62 -15.32 4.67 -2.30
CA ALA A 62 -14.24 5.42 -1.68
C ALA A 62 -13.10 5.65 -2.66
N PHE A 63 -12.42 6.77 -2.50
CA PHE A 63 -11.15 7.08 -3.14
C PHE A 63 -10.15 7.45 -2.05
N PHE A 64 -8.92 6.96 -2.17
CA PHE A 64 -7.83 7.33 -1.28
C PHE A 64 -6.58 7.69 -2.05
N TRP A 65 -5.80 8.60 -1.49
CA TRP A 65 -4.47 8.99 -1.97
C TRP A 65 -3.52 9.13 -0.79
N LYS A 66 -2.33 8.55 -0.91
CA LYS A 66 -1.26 8.63 0.07
C LYS A 66 0.00 9.14 -0.61
N ASP A 67 0.56 10.21 -0.06
CA ASP A 67 1.89 10.72 -0.39
C ASP A 67 2.84 10.28 0.71
N ILE A 68 3.95 9.64 0.33
CA ILE A 68 4.90 8.99 1.24
C ILE A 68 6.27 9.60 0.99
N GLN A 69 6.85 10.18 2.03
CA GLN A 69 8.20 10.75 2.00
C GLN A 69 9.19 9.79 2.65
N SER A 70 10.35 9.66 2.02
CA SER A 70 11.42 8.77 2.47
C SER A 70 10.98 7.31 2.71
N PRO A 71 10.20 6.66 1.82
CA PRO A 71 9.82 5.26 2.02
C PRO A 71 11.07 4.37 2.07
N ILE A 72 11.04 3.32 2.90
CA ILE A 72 12.16 2.38 3.04
C ILE A 72 11.99 1.24 2.02
N GLU A 73 13.05 0.96 1.25
CA GLU A 73 13.07 -0.07 0.22
C GLU A 73 14.28 -0.99 0.39
N LYS A 74 14.16 -2.23 -0.10
CA LYS A 74 15.29 -3.17 -0.18
C LYS A 74 16.11 -2.85 -1.42
N ILE A 75 17.41 -2.70 -1.25
CA ILE A 75 18.37 -2.54 -2.34
C ILE A 75 19.45 -3.63 -2.27
N LEU A 76 20.04 -3.95 -3.43
CA LEU A 76 21.12 -4.93 -3.53
C LEU A 76 22.45 -4.27 -3.19
N LEU A 77 23.22 -4.85 -2.27
CA LEU A 77 24.60 -4.42 -2.03
C LEU A 77 25.54 -5.01 -3.09
N PRO A 78 26.47 -4.21 -3.65
CA PRO A 78 27.49 -4.73 -4.56
C PRO A 78 28.37 -5.78 -3.89
N GLY A 79 28.36 -7.01 -4.41
CA GLY A 79 29.20 -8.09 -3.90
C GLY A 79 28.78 -9.47 -4.43
N PRO A 80 29.62 -10.50 -4.22
CA PRO A 80 29.37 -11.85 -4.73
C PRO A 80 28.24 -12.59 -4.01
N ALA A 81 27.83 -12.13 -2.82
CA ALA A 81 26.89 -12.80 -1.94
C ALA A 81 25.41 -12.49 -2.22
N GLY A 82 25.10 -11.47 -3.03
CA GLY A 82 23.72 -11.06 -3.28
C GLY A 82 22.99 -10.50 -2.06
N LEU A 83 23.74 -9.94 -1.11
CA LEU A 83 23.24 -9.38 0.15
C LEU A 83 22.33 -8.18 -0.10
N LEU A 84 21.17 -8.12 0.55
CA LEU A 84 20.29 -6.95 0.51
C LEU A 84 20.56 -6.01 1.69
N THR A 85 20.28 -4.72 1.51
CA THR A 85 20.15 -3.74 2.60
C THR A 85 18.88 -2.92 2.43
N LEU A 86 18.61 -2.05 3.39
CA LEU A 86 17.48 -1.12 3.39
C LEU A 86 17.96 0.31 3.19
N GLU A 87 17.26 1.07 2.35
CA GLU A 87 17.54 2.50 2.12
C GLU A 87 16.23 3.29 2.00
N ASN A 88 16.26 4.56 2.40
CA ASN A 88 15.14 5.46 2.09
C ASN A 88 15.22 5.88 0.61
N ALA A 89 14.14 5.65 -0.15
CA ALA A 89 13.93 6.25 -1.46
C ALA A 89 13.54 7.74 -1.33
N GLU A 90 13.29 8.42 -2.45
CA GLU A 90 12.97 9.85 -2.45
C GLU A 90 11.51 10.09 -2.03
N THR A 91 10.57 9.55 -2.79
CA THR A 91 9.13 9.66 -2.53
C THR A 91 8.39 8.45 -3.06
N ALA A 92 7.15 8.28 -2.62
CA ALA A 92 6.20 7.39 -3.26
C ALA A 92 4.78 7.89 -3.11
N ASN A 93 3.92 7.45 -4.02
CA ASN A 93 2.48 7.66 -3.92
C ASN A 93 1.74 6.33 -4.05
N VAL A 94 0.61 6.24 -3.36
CA VAL A 94 -0.32 5.11 -3.45
C VAL A 94 -1.74 5.67 -3.51
N TRP A 95 -2.52 5.25 -4.49
CA TRP A 95 -3.92 5.67 -4.60
C TRP A 95 -4.79 4.51 -5.03
N GLY A 96 -6.09 4.62 -4.76
CA GLY A 96 -7.02 3.58 -5.12
C GLY A 96 -8.48 3.98 -5.00
N ILE A 97 -9.33 3.10 -5.51
CA ILE A 97 -10.78 3.18 -5.44
C ILE A 97 -11.31 1.88 -4.82
N GLU A 98 -12.26 2.01 -3.91
CA GLU A 98 -12.95 0.89 -3.28
C GLU A 98 -14.44 1.00 -3.53
N LEU A 99 -15.07 -0.12 -3.91
CA LEU A 99 -16.52 -0.21 -4.11
C LEU A 99 -17.07 -1.35 -3.25
N GLU A 100 -18.21 -1.13 -2.63
CA GLU A 100 -18.94 -2.15 -1.87
C GLU A 100 -20.43 -2.06 -2.21
N LEU A 101 -21.10 -3.21 -2.33
CA LEU A 101 -22.54 -3.31 -2.54
C LEU A 101 -23.11 -4.45 -1.70
N MET A 102 -24.28 -4.21 -1.11
CA MET A 102 -25.15 -5.21 -0.51
C MET A 102 -26.60 -4.89 -0.87
N LYS A 103 -27.26 -5.78 -1.63
CA LYS A 103 -28.60 -5.54 -2.17
C LYS A 103 -29.44 -6.83 -2.20
N TYR A 104 -30.67 -6.78 -1.69
CA TYR A 104 -31.63 -7.90 -1.82
C TYR A 104 -32.18 -7.97 -3.24
N LEU A 105 -32.67 -9.14 -3.64
CA LEU A 105 -33.10 -9.44 -5.02
C LEU A 105 -34.62 -9.33 -5.21
N ASP A 106 -35.36 -8.81 -4.22
CA ASP A 106 -36.79 -8.53 -4.30
C ASP A 106 -37.17 -7.58 -5.44
N PHE A 107 -36.25 -6.72 -5.88
CA PHE A 107 -36.43 -5.85 -7.05
C PHE A 107 -36.54 -6.61 -8.38
N ILE A 108 -36.04 -7.86 -8.44
CA ILE A 108 -36.13 -8.72 -9.63
C ILE A 108 -37.45 -9.50 -9.60
N HIS A 109 -37.77 -10.13 -8.46
CA HIS A 109 -38.99 -10.92 -8.29
C HIS A 109 -39.32 -11.08 -6.79
N PRO A 110 -40.60 -10.96 -6.35
CA PRO A 110 -40.96 -11.04 -4.93
C PRO A 110 -40.50 -12.31 -4.20
N ARG A 111 -40.48 -13.46 -4.89
CA ARG A 111 -39.96 -14.73 -4.33
C ARG A 111 -38.47 -14.70 -3.94
N LEU A 112 -37.72 -13.67 -4.37
CA LEU A 112 -36.31 -13.52 -4.07
C LEU A 112 -36.05 -12.58 -2.88
N GLU A 113 -37.08 -12.20 -2.12
CA GLU A 113 -36.97 -11.29 -0.97
C GLU A 113 -36.02 -11.74 0.15
N HIS A 114 -35.67 -13.03 0.19
CA HIS A 114 -34.70 -13.59 1.13
C HIS A 114 -33.33 -13.88 0.52
N PHE A 115 -33.11 -13.52 -0.74
CA PHE A 115 -31.84 -13.65 -1.43
C PHE A 115 -31.22 -12.27 -1.62
N TYR A 116 -29.90 -12.20 -1.43
CA TYR A 116 -29.13 -10.97 -1.65
C TYR A 116 -27.91 -11.24 -2.51
N PHE A 117 -27.43 -10.17 -3.14
CA PHE A 117 -26.13 -10.11 -3.77
C PHE A 117 -25.28 -9.09 -3.01
N GLY A 118 -24.04 -9.47 -2.70
CA GLY A 118 -23.10 -8.57 -2.06
C GLY A 118 -21.66 -8.86 -2.47
N GLY A 119 -20.83 -7.83 -2.45
CA GLY A 119 -19.43 -7.92 -2.79
C GLY A 119 -18.69 -6.60 -2.62
N ASN A 120 -17.36 -6.69 -2.60
CA ASN A 120 -16.47 -5.55 -2.65
C ASN A 120 -15.46 -5.73 -3.79
N VAL A 121 -14.91 -4.61 -4.28
CA VAL A 121 -13.84 -4.57 -5.27
C VAL A 121 -12.92 -3.42 -4.91
N THR A 122 -11.61 -3.69 -4.90
CA THR A 122 -10.60 -2.66 -4.68
C THR A 122 -9.62 -2.63 -5.83
N TYR A 123 -9.36 -1.42 -6.33
CA TYR A 123 -8.35 -1.15 -7.34
C TYR A 123 -7.32 -0.17 -6.81
N THR A 124 -6.03 -0.51 -6.95
CA THR A 124 -4.94 0.30 -6.40
C THR A 124 -3.80 0.45 -7.40
N GLN A 125 -3.14 1.60 -7.33
CA GLN A 125 -1.87 1.86 -8.00
C GLN A 125 -0.89 2.51 -7.04
N SER A 126 0.39 2.26 -7.30
CA SER A 126 1.49 2.80 -6.52
C SER A 126 2.65 3.14 -7.44
N GLU A 127 3.40 4.17 -7.10
CA GLU A 127 4.66 4.52 -7.75
C GLU A 127 5.67 4.96 -6.71
N ILE A 128 6.91 4.46 -6.81
CA ILE A 128 8.04 4.89 -5.99
C ILE A 128 9.12 5.53 -6.86
N GLN A 129 9.73 6.59 -6.34
CA GLN A 129 10.86 7.30 -6.93
C GLN A 129 12.12 7.00 -6.11
N LEU A 130 13.09 6.31 -6.71
CA LEU A 130 14.38 6.03 -6.07
C LEU A 130 15.32 7.25 -6.15
N LYS A 131 16.25 7.36 -5.20
CA LYS A 131 17.28 8.41 -5.26
C LYS A 131 18.23 8.16 -6.44
N PRO A 132 18.78 9.22 -7.07
CA PRO A 132 19.70 9.08 -8.20
C PRO A 132 20.94 8.22 -7.91
N GLU A 133 21.41 8.19 -6.67
CA GLU A 133 22.56 7.40 -6.21
C GLU A 133 22.30 5.88 -6.25
N ASP A 134 21.06 5.45 -6.03
CA ASP A 134 20.66 4.04 -6.02
C ASP A 134 20.46 3.47 -7.45
N LEU A 135 20.33 4.34 -8.45
CA LEU A 135 20.14 3.97 -9.86
C LEU A 135 21.39 3.33 -10.49
N ALA A 136 22.55 3.43 -9.85
CA ALA A 136 23.77 2.77 -10.32
C ALA A 136 23.72 1.24 -10.15
N VAL A 137 22.88 0.74 -9.22
CA VAL A 137 22.73 -0.68 -8.89
C VAL A 137 21.33 -1.20 -9.27
N GLN A 138 20.33 -0.32 -9.35
CA GLN A 138 18.94 -0.67 -9.68
C GLN A 138 18.61 -0.42 -11.16
N THR A 139 17.74 -1.27 -11.74
CA THR A 139 17.43 -1.24 -13.18
C THR A 139 16.46 -0.14 -13.60
N THR A 140 15.73 0.48 -12.66
CA THR A 140 14.67 1.47 -12.97
C THR A 140 14.46 2.43 -11.80
N GLY A 141 14.30 3.73 -12.07
CA GLY A 141 14.10 4.76 -11.04
C GLY A 141 12.66 5.02 -10.64
N GLN A 142 11.69 4.49 -11.40
CA GLN A 142 10.26 4.51 -11.09
C GLN A 142 9.68 3.12 -11.26
N ARG A 143 8.96 2.62 -10.26
CA ARG A 143 8.31 1.30 -10.30
C ARG A 143 7.11 1.26 -9.33
N PRO A 144 6.24 0.23 -9.41
CA PRO A 144 5.29 -0.05 -8.33
C PRO A 144 6.02 -0.36 -7.01
N PHE A 145 5.37 -0.03 -5.89
CA PHE A 145 5.85 -0.33 -4.55
C PHE A 145 6.09 -1.83 -4.38
N GLN A 146 7.13 -2.21 -3.64
CA GLN A 146 7.41 -3.63 -3.42
C GLN A 146 6.22 -4.29 -2.69
N GLY A 147 5.78 -5.45 -3.19
CA GLY A 147 4.67 -6.22 -2.61
C GLY A 147 3.26 -5.72 -2.94
N HIS A 148 3.11 -4.69 -3.80
CA HIS A 148 1.81 -4.11 -4.12
C HIS A 148 1.01 -4.97 -5.12
N SER A 149 -0.13 -5.50 -4.69
CA SER A 149 -1.14 -6.10 -5.60
C SER A 149 -2.04 -5.01 -6.18
N PRO A 150 -2.22 -4.93 -7.51
CA PRO A 150 -3.07 -3.89 -8.13
C PRO A 150 -4.58 -4.13 -7.99
N TYR A 151 -5.01 -5.34 -7.60
CA TYR A 151 -6.41 -5.75 -7.50
C TYR A 151 -6.62 -6.66 -6.29
N CYS A 152 -7.79 -6.55 -5.64
CA CYS A 152 -8.28 -7.46 -4.61
C CYS A 152 -9.81 -7.59 -4.72
#